data_AF-A0A212DIP4-F1
#
_entry.id   AF-A0A212DIP4-F1
#
_cell.length_a   1.000
_cell.length_b   1.000
_cell.length_c   1.000
_cell.angle_alpha   90.00
_cell.angle_beta   90.00
_cell.angle_gamma   90.00
#
_symmetry.space_group_name_H-M   'P 1'
#
loop_
_entity.id
_entity.type
_entity.pdbx_description
1 polymer ?
#
loop_
_entity_poly.entity_id
_entity_poly.type
_entity_poly.pdbx_seq_one_letter_code
_entity_poly.pdbx_strand_id
1 'polypeptide(L)'
;MNCISDFFTYETTKSVVVKSWTIGIINRAVQLLIISYFVGWVFLHEKAYQVRDTAIESSVVTKVKGFGRYANRVMDVSDYVTPPQSEEKFRCVSDSQCGPERFPGGGILTGRCVNYSSALRTCEIQGWCPAEVDTVET
;
A
#
# COMPACT_ATOMS: atom_id res chain seq x y z
N MET A 1 46.20 47.89 10.45
CA MET A 1 46.32 46.76 11.40
C MET A 1 45.00 46.33 12.06
N ASN A 2 43.83 46.91 11.72
CA ASN A 2 42.58 46.69 12.47
C ASN A 2 41.64 45.61 11.86
N CYS A 3 41.99 45.04 10.70
CA CYS A 3 41.16 44.05 9.99
C CYS A 3 41.29 42.62 10.53
N ILE A 4 42.40 42.26 11.17
CA ILE A 4 42.60 40.92 11.76
C ILE A 4 41.83 40.80 13.10
N SER A 5 41.65 41.90 13.82
CA SER A 5 40.91 41.93 15.08
C SER A 5 39.41 41.71 14.92
N ASP A 6 38.79 42.19 13.83
CA ASP A 6 37.35 42.01 13.56
C ASP A 6 36.97 40.56 13.17
N PHE A 7 37.94 39.72 12.78
CA PHE A 7 37.68 38.30 12.47
C PHE A 7 37.52 37.44 13.73
N PHE A 8 38.13 37.84 14.85
CA PHE A 8 38.04 37.14 16.14
C PHE A 8 37.05 37.79 17.11
N THR A 9 36.27 38.76 16.66
CA THR A 9 35.20 39.35 17.47
C THR A 9 33.91 38.56 17.34
N TYR A 10 33.48 37.99 18.46
CA TYR A 10 32.17 37.39 18.63
C TYR A 10 31.30 38.34 19.45
N GLU A 11 30.22 38.83 18.86
CA GLU A 11 29.24 39.65 19.57
C GLU A 11 28.23 38.76 20.30
N THR A 12 28.14 38.91 21.62
CA THR A 12 27.07 38.33 22.43
C THR A 12 26.04 39.38 22.78
N THR A 13 24.76 38.99 22.76
CA THR A 13 23.70 39.84 23.30
C THR A 13 23.91 40.00 24.81
N LYS A 14 23.95 41.26 25.26
CA LYS A 14 24.01 41.55 26.70
C LYS A 14 22.68 41.17 27.32
N SER A 15 22.70 40.20 28.23
CA SER A 15 21.52 39.75 28.95
C SER A 15 21.48 40.35 30.36
N VAL A 16 20.28 40.67 30.83
CA VAL A 16 20.06 41.14 32.21
C VAL A 16 19.58 39.97 33.05
N VAL A 17 20.33 39.63 34.09
CA VAL A 17 19.99 38.55 35.02
C VAL A 17 19.04 39.08 36.09
N VAL A 18 17.75 38.76 35.96
CA VAL A 18 16.74 39.11 36.96
C VAL A 18 16.72 38.03 38.06
N LYS A 19 17.13 38.40 39.27
CA LYS A 19 17.06 37.54 40.47
C LYS A 19 15.69 37.63 41.12
N SER A 20 14.67 37.08 40.44
CA SER A 20 13.34 36.91 41.05
C SER A 20 12.90 35.44 41.00
N TRP A 21 12.33 34.98 42.10
CA TRP A 21 11.97 33.57 42.27
C TRP A 21 10.75 33.20 41.40
N THR A 22 9.76 34.09 41.30
CA THR A 22 8.54 33.89 40.51
C THR A 22 8.83 33.72 39.01
N ILE A 23 9.65 34.61 38.43
CA ILE A 23 10.00 34.55 37.00
C ILE A 23 10.89 33.32 36.73
N GLY A 24 11.79 32.99 37.67
CA GLY A 24 12.60 31.78 37.61
C GLY A 24 11.76 30.50 37.56
N ILE A 25 10.75 30.38 38.43
CA ILE A 25 9.85 29.22 38.45
C ILE A 25 9.05 29.13 37.17
N ILE A 26 8.46 30.24 36.70
CA ILE A 26 7.66 30.24 35.47
C ILE A 26 8.51 29.80 34.28
N ASN A 27 9.71 30.37 34.13
CA ASN A 27 10.61 30.01 33.04
C ASN A 27 11.03 28.53 33.13
N ARG A 28 11.32 28.02 34.33
CA ARG A 28 11.70 26.61 34.52
C ARG A 28 10.53 25.65 34.26
N ALA A 29 9.32 26.02 34.65
CA ALA A 29 8.11 25.25 34.37
C ALA A 29 7.81 25.18 32.87
N VAL A 30 7.93 26.30 32.16
CA VAL A 30 7.79 26.34 30.69
C VAL A 30 8.85 25.47 30.02
N GLN A 31 10.11 25.56 30.46
CA GLN A 31 11.17 24.68 29.96
C GLN A 31 10.86 23.20 30.18
N LEU A 32 10.37 22.82 31.37
CA LEU A 32 10.00 21.42 31.66
C LEU A 32 8.82 20.93 30.82
N LEU A 33 7.83 21.78 30.57
CA LEU A 33 6.68 21.45 29.72
C LEU A 33 7.13 21.18 28.28
N ILE A 34 7.99 22.03 27.73
CA ILE A 34 8.52 21.85 26.37
C ILE A 34 9.35 20.55 26.31
N ILE A 35 10.22 20.30 27.29
CA ILE A 35 11.04 19.08 27.31
C ILE A 35 10.15 17.83 27.41
N SER A 36 9.14 17.82 28.29
CA SER A 36 8.26 16.65 28.44
C SER A 36 7.42 16.39 27.19
N TYR A 37 6.96 17.44 26.49
CA TYR A 37 6.27 17.31 25.21
C TYR A 37 7.17 16.65 24.16
N PHE A 38 8.40 17.14 23.98
CA PHE A 38 9.32 16.55 23.00
C PHE A 38 9.65 15.08 23.34
N VAL A 39 9.93 14.77 24.61
CA VAL A 39 10.23 13.40 25.03
C VAL A 39 9.01 12.48 24.86
N GLY A 40 7.83 12.89 25.32
CA GLY A 40 6.62 12.06 25.26
C GLY A 40 6.06 11.92 23.85
N TRP A 41 5.87 13.04 23.14
CA TRP A 41 5.26 13.03 21.82
C TRP A 41 6.25 12.64 20.73
N VAL A 42 7.34 13.39 20.58
CA VAL A 42 8.24 13.23 19.42
C VAL A 42 9.10 11.97 19.55
N PHE A 43 9.67 11.72 20.73
CA PHE A 43 10.54 10.55 20.93
C PHE A 43 9.78 9.26 21.21
N LEU A 44 8.82 9.25 22.14
CA LEU A 44 8.13 8.00 22.49
C LEU A 44 6.99 7.67 21.52
N HIS A 45 6.08 8.60 21.26
CA HIS A 45 4.89 8.33 20.45
C HIS A 45 5.23 8.23 18.95
N GLU A 46 5.91 9.24 18.40
CA GLU A 46 6.27 9.24 16.97
C GLU A 46 7.50 8.38 16.65
N LYS A 47 8.26 7.96 17.67
CA LYS A 47 9.50 7.17 17.53
C LYS A 47 10.49 7.80 16.56
N ALA A 48 10.63 9.13 16.61
CA ALA A 48 11.49 9.90 15.72
C ALA A 48 12.99 9.54 15.82
N TYR A 49 13.39 8.78 16.85
CA TYR A 49 14.73 8.22 16.96
C TYR A 49 15.00 7.04 16.01
N GLN A 50 13.96 6.45 15.40
CA GLN A 50 14.09 5.33 14.46
C GLN A 50 13.82 5.79 13.03
N VAL A 51 14.68 5.35 12.11
CA VAL A 51 14.40 5.44 10.66
C VAL A 51 13.37 4.37 10.33
N ARG A 52 12.26 4.73 9.66
CA ARG A 52 11.22 3.79 9.22
C ARG A 52 11.39 3.51 7.73
N ASP A 53 11.67 2.26 7.39
CA ASP A 53 11.56 1.78 6.03
C ASP A 53 10.09 1.50 5.70
N THR A 54 9.57 2.18 4.66
CA THR A 54 8.19 2.03 4.17
C THR A 54 8.09 1.13 2.94
N ALA A 55 9.23 0.67 2.40
CA ALA A 55 9.28 -0.26 1.28
C ALA A 55 9.05 -1.70 1.77
N ILE A 56 7.78 -2.08 1.89
CA ILE A 56 7.38 -3.44 2.30
C ILE A 56 7.32 -4.32 1.05
N GLU A 57 8.40 -5.05 0.80
CA GLU A 57 8.40 -6.21 -0.10
C GLU A 57 7.75 -7.39 0.64
N SER A 58 6.54 -7.80 0.23
CA SER A 58 5.86 -8.95 0.83
C SER A 58 5.23 -9.84 -0.24
N SER A 59 5.40 -11.15 -0.08
CA SER A 59 4.80 -12.16 -0.95
C SER A 59 3.92 -13.08 -0.12
N VAL A 60 2.65 -13.22 -0.51
CA VAL A 60 1.71 -14.12 0.16
C VAL A 60 1.35 -15.24 -0.81
N VAL A 61 1.54 -16.49 -0.38
CA VAL A 61 1.18 -17.69 -1.14
C VAL A 61 0.15 -18.46 -0.33
N THR A 62 -1.04 -18.63 -0.87
CA THR A 62 -2.12 -19.42 -0.26
C THR A 62 -2.27 -20.75 -0.99
N LYS A 63 -2.37 -21.82 -0.21
CA LYS A 63 -2.63 -23.17 -0.73
C LYS A 63 -3.70 -23.83 0.12
N VAL A 64 -4.87 -24.03 -0.48
CA VAL A 64 -5.96 -24.77 0.16
C VAL A 64 -5.72 -26.27 -0.04
N LYS A 65 -6.02 -27.07 0.98
CA LYS A 65 -6.00 -28.54 0.93
C LYS A 65 -7.27 -29.07 1.58
N GLY A 66 -7.91 -30.03 0.94
CA GLY A 66 -9.11 -30.66 1.48
C GLY A 66 -9.84 -31.45 0.40
N PHE A 67 -10.65 -32.40 0.83
CA PHE A 67 -11.58 -33.13 -0.01
C PHE A 67 -12.96 -33.06 0.62
N GLY A 68 -13.96 -32.68 -0.16
CA GLY A 68 -15.37 -32.66 0.24
C GLY A 68 -16.17 -33.72 -0.50
N ARG A 69 -17.35 -34.07 0.00
CA ARG A 69 -18.34 -34.81 -0.79
C ARG A 69 -19.56 -33.93 -1.00
N TYR A 70 -19.91 -33.67 -2.25
CA TYR A 70 -21.09 -32.90 -2.63
C TYR A 70 -21.75 -33.57 -3.85
N ALA A 71 -23.08 -33.62 -3.89
CA ALA A 71 -23.86 -34.24 -4.98
C ALA A 71 -23.37 -35.66 -5.41
N ASN A 72 -23.05 -36.54 -4.45
CA ASN A 72 -22.48 -37.88 -4.68
C ASN A 72 -21.13 -37.93 -5.45
N ARG A 73 -20.43 -36.80 -5.56
CA ARG A 73 -19.07 -36.72 -6.10
C ARG A 73 -18.09 -36.30 -5.00
N VAL A 74 -16.82 -36.72 -5.13
CA VAL A 74 -15.73 -36.22 -4.29
C VAL A 74 -15.20 -34.97 -4.98
N MET A 75 -15.21 -33.84 -4.26
CA MET A 75 -14.73 -32.55 -4.74
C MET A 75 -13.33 -32.31 -4.20
N ASP A 76 -12.40 -31.96 -5.08
CA ASP A 76 -11.06 -31.50 -4.73
C ASP A 76 -10.94 -29.97 -4.82
N VAL A 77 -9.77 -29.45 -4.46
CA VAL A 77 -9.50 -28.00 -4.44
C VAL A 77 -9.80 -27.29 -5.78
N SER A 78 -9.66 -27.98 -6.90
CA SER A 78 -9.95 -27.47 -8.25
C SER A 78 -11.44 -27.35 -8.50
N ASP A 79 -12.26 -28.13 -7.81
CA ASP A 79 -13.71 -28.17 -8.00
C ASP A 79 -14.45 -27.12 -7.17
N TYR A 80 -13.89 -26.67 -6.05
CA TYR A 80 -14.56 -25.71 -5.14
C TYR A 80 -13.82 -24.38 -4.92
N VAL A 81 -12.62 -24.20 -5.48
CA VAL A 81 -11.91 -22.92 -5.42
C VAL A 81 -12.10 -22.19 -6.76
N THR A 82 -13.11 -21.33 -6.80
CA THR A 82 -13.42 -20.47 -7.95
C THR A 82 -13.52 -19.01 -7.50
N PRO A 83 -12.92 -18.03 -8.20
CA PRO A 83 -12.00 -18.14 -9.33
C PRO A 83 -10.53 -18.32 -8.86
N PRO A 84 -9.71 -19.12 -9.55
CA PRO A 84 -8.27 -19.14 -9.36
C PRO A 84 -7.54 -17.87 -9.93
N GLN A 85 -8.25 -16.74 -10.13
CA GLN A 85 -7.84 -15.39 -10.64
C GLN A 85 -8.36 -14.95 -12.04
N SER A 86 -9.35 -15.62 -12.66
CA SER A 86 -9.63 -15.45 -14.10
C SER A 86 -10.87 -14.62 -14.52
N GLU A 87 -11.98 -14.58 -13.78
CA GLU A 87 -13.24 -14.04 -14.34
C GLU A 87 -13.31 -12.51 -14.50
N GLU A 88 -12.81 -11.74 -13.53
CA GLU A 88 -12.70 -10.27 -13.66
C GLU A 88 -11.64 -9.84 -14.70
N LYS A 89 -10.73 -10.75 -15.06
CA LYS A 89 -9.60 -10.45 -15.95
C LYS A 89 -10.04 -10.24 -17.40
N PHE A 90 -11.18 -10.82 -17.82
CA PHE A 90 -11.63 -10.78 -19.22
C PHE A 90 -12.70 -9.74 -19.52
N ARG A 91 -13.25 -9.07 -18.50
CA ARG A 91 -14.18 -7.95 -18.71
C ARG A 91 -13.45 -6.78 -19.37
N CYS A 92 -14.06 -6.22 -20.40
CA CYS A 92 -13.56 -5.05 -21.10
C CYS A 92 -14.68 -4.03 -21.33
N VAL A 93 -14.30 -2.78 -21.48
CA VAL A 93 -15.17 -1.67 -21.89
C VAL A 93 -14.70 -1.10 -23.22
N SER A 94 -13.39 -1.13 -23.48
CA SER A 94 -12.74 -0.65 -24.70
C SER A 94 -11.66 -1.62 -25.20
N ASP A 95 -11.36 -1.57 -26.50
CA ASP A 95 -10.34 -2.41 -27.15
C ASP A 95 -8.93 -2.22 -26.56
N SER A 96 -8.63 -1.03 -26.05
CA SER A 96 -7.37 -0.73 -25.37
C SER A 96 -7.11 -1.58 -24.13
N GLN A 97 -8.14 -2.18 -23.53
CA GLN A 97 -8.01 -3.04 -22.35
C GLN A 97 -7.66 -4.50 -22.71
N CYS A 98 -7.68 -4.85 -24.00
CA CYS A 98 -7.44 -6.20 -24.50
C CYS A 98 -6.01 -6.37 -25.04
N GLY A 99 -5.02 -5.75 -24.38
CA GLY A 99 -3.61 -5.83 -24.75
C GLY A 99 -2.88 -7.07 -24.19
N PRO A 100 -1.60 -7.27 -24.57
CA PRO A 100 -0.79 -8.43 -24.16
C PRO A 100 -0.50 -8.50 -22.65
N GLU A 101 -0.82 -7.44 -21.89
CA GLU A 101 -0.70 -7.42 -20.42
C GLU A 101 -1.64 -8.43 -19.72
N ARG A 102 -2.73 -8.82 -20.39
CA ARG A 102 -3.65 -9.84 -19.89
C ARG A 102 -3.35 -11.16 -20.61
N PHE A 103 -2.78 -12.14 -19.92
CA PHE A 103 -2.72 -13.53 -20.43
C PHE A 103 -4.04 -14.25 -20.12
N PRO A 104 -4.91 -14.53 -21.11
CA PRO A 104 -6.11 -15.31 -20.86
C PRO A 104 -5.79 -16.80 -20.75
N GLY A 105 -6.44 -17.47 -19.81
CA GLY A 105 -6.30 -18.92 -19.58
C GLY A 105 -6.95 -19.80 -20.65
N GLY A 106 -7.29 -19.26 -21.83
CA GLY A 106 -8.02 -19.97 -22.89
C GLY A 106 -7.57 -19.69 -24.33
N GLY A 107 -6.57 -18.84 -24.57
CA GLY A 107 -6.11 -18.49 -25.92
C GLY A 107 -5.15 -17.29 -25.99
N ILE A 108 -5.02 -16.67 -27.17
CA ILE A 108 -4.25 -15.44 -27.40
C ILE A 108 -5.23 -14.28 -27.63
N LEU A 109 -5.03 -13.13 -26.97
CA LEU A 109 -5.91 -11.96 -27.17
C LEU A 109 -5.74 -11.37 -28.58
N THR A 110 -6.86 -11.06 -29.24
CA THR A 110 -6.87 -10.39 -30.55
C THR A 110 -6.75 -8.87 -30.45
N GLY A 111 -6.94 -8.29 -29.27
CA GLY A 111 -6.99 -6.84 -29.08
C GLY A 111 -8.39 -6.22 -29.19
N ARG A 112 -9.45 -7.01 -29.30
CA ARG A 112 -10.82 -6.50 -29.49
C ARG A 112 -11.73 -6.80 -28.29
N CYS A 113 -12.59 -5.84 -27.94
CA CYS A 113 -13.60 -5.97 -26.89
C CYS A 113 -14.99 -6.25 -27.48
N VAL A 114 -15.43 -7.50 -27.40
CA VAL A 114 -16.66 -8.00 -28.03
C VAL A 114 -17.78 -8.20 -27.02
N ASN A 115 -19.04 -8.07 -27.46
CA ASN A 115 -20.19 -8.35 -26.60
C ASN A 115 -20.35 -9.86 -26.46
N TYR A 116 -20.23 -10.36 -25.24
CA TYR A 116 -20.52 -11.76 -24.90
C TYR A 116 -22.01 -11.96 -24.63
N SER A 117 -22.64 -11.00 -23.93
CA SER A 117 -24.09 -10.95 -23.73
C SER A 117 -24.59 -9.50 -23.82
N SER A 118 -25.91 -9.29 -23.69
CA SER A 118 -26.51 -7.93 -23.71
C SER A 118 -25.98 -7.00 -22.61
N ALA A 119 -25.44 -7.54 -21.51
CA ALA A 119 -24.91 -6.79 -20.37
C ALA A 119 -23.40 -7.00 -20.12
N LEU A 120 -22.75 -7.94 -20.82
CA LEU A 120 -21.36 -8.31 -20.59
C LEU A 120 -20.53 -8.22 -21.88
N ARG A 121 -19.38 -7.52 -21.78
CA ARG A 121 -18.37 -7.42 -22.85
C ARG A 121 -17.08 -8.06 -22.38
N THR A 122 -16.47 -8.87 -23.23
CA THR A 122 -15.23 -9.57 -22.94
C THR A 122 -14.22 -9.43 -24.07
N CYS A 123 -12.93 -9.58 -23.74
CA CYS A 123 -11.90 -9.56 -24.76
C CYS A 123 -11.98 -10.81 -25.64
N GLU A 124 -11.89 -10.60 -26.95
CA GLU A 124 -11.86 -11.68 -27.94
C GLU A 124 -10.50 -12.41 -27.88
N ILE A 125 -10.57 -13.75 -27.99
CA ILE A 125 -9.43 -14.64 -27.99
C ILE A 125 -9.37 -15.45 -29.28
N GLN A 126 -8.16 -15.76 -29.74
CA GLN A 126 -7.88 -16.82 -30.69
C GLN A 126 -7.49 -18.08 -29.93
N GLY A 127 -8.33 -19.10 -30.04
CA GLY A 127 -8.18 -20.36 -29.30
C GLY A 127 -9.33 -21.31 -29.59
N TRP A 128 -9.60 -22.20 -28.65
CA TRP A 128 -10.72 -23.12 -28.72
C TRP A 128 -12.04 -22.36 -28.48
N CYS A 129 -13.02 -22.56 -29.39
CA CYS A 129 -14.34 -21.93 -29.32
C CYS A 129 -15.45 -22.99 -29.36
N PRO A 130 -16.52 -22.87 -28.53
CA PRO A 130 -16.78 -21.81 -27.56
C PRO A 130 -15.90 -21.91 -26.29
N ALA A 131 -15.70 -20.78 -25.61
CA ALA A 131 -14.99 -20.74 -24.33
C ALA A 131 -15.83 -21.45 -23.23
N GLU A 132 -15.14 -22.05 -22.28
CA GLU A 132 -15.76 -22.67 -21.11
C GLU A 132 -16.51 -21.63 -20.27
N VAL A 133 -17.69 -22.00 -19.78
CA VAL A 133 -18.60 -21.11 -19.05
C VAL A 133 -18.74 -21.62 -17.63
N ASP A 134 -17.98 -21.03 -16.70
CA ASP A 134 -17.91 -21.45 -15.29
C ASP A 134 -19.09 -20.92 -14.44
N THR A 135 -20.04 -20.21 -15.04
CA THR A 135 -21.11 -19.50 -14.31
C THR A 135 -22.32 -20.37 -13.93
N VAL A 136 -22.32 -21.66 -14.29
CA VAL A 136 -23.40 -22.58 -13.93
C VAL A 136 -23.02 -23.34 -12.67
N GLU A 137 -23.43 -22.82 -11.52
CA GLU A 137 -23.37 -23.59 -10.27
C GLU A 137 -24.28 -24.82 -10.40
N THR A 138 -23.71 -26.01 -10.26
CA THR A 138 -24.44 -27.29 -10.20
C THR A 138 -24.56 -27.77 -8.76
#